data_AF-A0A7W0WQ38-F1
#
_entry.id   AF-A0A7W0WQ38-F1
#
_cell.length_a   1.000
_cell.length_b   1.000
_cell.length_c   1.000
_cell.angle_alpha   90.00
_cell.angle_beta   90.00
_cell.angle_gamma   90.00
#
_symmetry.space_group_name_H-M   'P 1'
#
loop_
_entity.id
_entity.type
_entity.pdbx_description
1 polymer ?
#
loop_
_entity_poly.entity_id
_entity_poly.type
_entity_poly.pdbx_seq_one_letter_code
_entity_poly.pdbx_strand_id
1 'polypeptide(L)'
;LETARALAPTVISARQRRRGHNAELRVRTFAGSVLQAAEAIADPQEWRRAGVDGDIRWARYRGEADYELFITEDLSRYGCTCPSSIQPCKHVVALALVSERTGLRAAPSNGVEMRVTTRAGLTDLLRASVDFDAGEE
;
A
#
# COMPACT_ATOMS: atom_id res chain seq x y z
N LEU A 1 32.58 -10.31 -31.29
CA LEU A 1 31.60 -10.84 -30.32
C LEU A 1 31.08 -9.70 -29.41
N GLU A 2 30.67 -8.56 -29.97
CA GLU A 2 30.29 -7.36 -29.17
C GLU A 2 29.19 -6.54 -29.84
N THR A 3 28.15 -7.20 -30.38
CA THR A 3 27.10 -6.47 -31.11
C THR A 3 25.73 -7.13 -30.97
N ALA A 4 25.39 -7.61 -29.77
CA ALA A 4 24.07 -8.17 -29.47
C ALA A 4 23.50 -7.69 -28.12
N ARG A 5 24.07 -6.64 -27.52
CA ARG A 5 23.65 -6.12 -26.20
C ARG A 5 22.99 -4.75 -26.24
N ALA A 6 22.71 -4.24 -27.43
CA ALA A 6 21.97 -3.01 -27.63
C ALA A 6 20.66 -3.34 -28.33
N LEU A 7 19.55 -2.86 -27.77
CA LEU A 7 18.18 -2.90 -28.33
C LEU A 7 17.42 -4.21 -28.08
N ALA A 8 17.09 -4.49 -26.82
CA ALA A 8 15.84 -5.17 -26.52
C ALA A 8 14.75 -4.09 -26.34
N PRO A 9 13.91 -3.77 -27.35
CA PRO A 9 12.65 -3.12 -27.06
C PRO A 9 11.80 -4.13 -26.29
N THR A 10 11.49 -3.80 -25.03
CA THR A 10 10.61 -4.58 -24.18
C THR A 10 9.27 -4.76 -24.88
N VAL A 11 9.04 -5.93 -25.47
CA VAL A 11 7.73 -6.33 -26.00
C VAL A 11 6.83 -6.57 -24.80
N ILE A 12 6.30 -5.50 -24.20
CA ILE A 12 5.22 -5.61 -23.23
C ILE A 12 3.98 -6.04 -24.01
N SER A 13 3.66 -7.32 -23.92
CA SER A 13 2.53 -7.93 -24.62
C SER A 13 1.23 -7.17 -24.34
N ALA A 14 0.32 -7.10 -25.31
CA ALA A 14 -1.00 -6.49 -25.13
C ALA A 14 -1.77 -7.09 -23.94
N ARG A 15 -1.52 -8.36 -23.61
CA ARG A 15 -2.06 -9.03 -22.42
C ARG A 15 -1.53 -8.40 -21.13
N GLN A 16 -0.24 -8.07 -21.07
CA GLN A 16 0.38 -7.41 -19.92
C GLN A 16 -0.12 -5.97 -19.76
N ARG A 17 -0.31 -5.24 -20.87
CA ARG A 17 -0.96 -3.91 -20.85
C ARG A 17 -2.39 -3.96 -20.32
N ARG A 18 -3.19 -4.94 -20.76
CA ARG A 18 -4.57 -5.13 -20.27
C ARG A 18 -4.62 -5.48 -18.79
N ARG A 19 -3.70 -6.33 -18.30
CA ARG A 19 -3.60 -6.65 -16.88
C ARG A 19 -3.28 -5.40 -16.05
N GLY A 20 -2.26 -4.63 -16.43
CA GLY A 20 -1.91 -3.37 -15.75
C GLY A 20 -3.07 -2.37 -15.76
N HIS A 21 -3.77 -2.21 -16.89
CA HIS A 21 -4.90 -1.29 -16.99
C HIS A 21 -6.09 -1.69 -16.10
N ASN A 22 -6.45 -2.98 -16.03
CA ASN A 22 -7.51 -3.45 -15.15
C ASN A 22 -7.13 -3.35 -13.68
N ALA A 23 -5.87 -3.60 -13.34
CA ALA A 23 -5.40 -3.48 -11.97
C ALA A 23 -5.39 -2.02 -11.50
N GLU A 24 -4.94 -1.08 -12.34
CA GLU A 24 -4.98 0.35 -12.03
C GLU A 24 -6.42 0.87 -11.86
N LEU A 25 -7.37 0.41 -12.70
CA LEU A 25 -8.78 0.74 -12.52
C LEU A 25 -9.34 0.27 -11.17
N ARG A 26 -8.98 -0.94 -10.72
CA ARG A 26 -9.37 -1.45 -9.40
C ARG A 26 -8.83 -0.58 -8.27
N VAL A 27 -7.56 -0.17 -8.36
CA VAL A 27 -6.94 0.73 -7.36
C VAL A 27 -7.64 2.08 -7.34
N ARG A 28 -8.01 2.64 -8.49
CA ARG A 28 -8.76 3.89 -8.57
C ARG A 28 -10.16 3.80 -7.96
N THR A 29 -10.88 2.72 -8.21
CA THR A 29 -12.19 2.46 -7.57
C THR A 29 -12.04 2.30 -6.06
N PHE A 30 -11.00 1.61 -5.62
CA PHE A 30 -10.69 1.43 -4.20
C PHE A 30 -10.29 2.74 -3.50
N ALA A 31 -9.60 3.64 -4.20
CA ALA A 31 -9.08 4.88 -3.65
C ALA A 31 -10.13 5.95 -3.34
N GLY A 32 -11.22 6.02 -4.12
CA GLY A 32 -12.22 7.07 -3.97
C GLY A 32 -11.60 8.49 -3.92
N SER A 33 -11.95 9.27 -2.90
CA SER A 33 -11.50 10.67 -2.74
C SER A 33 -10.03 10.82 -2.33
N VAL A 34 -9.37 9.78 -1.83
CA VAL A 34 -7.95 9.86 -1.39
C VAL A 34 -6.96 9.58 -2.51
N LEU A 35 -7.43 9.30 -3.74
CA LEU A 35 -6.58 8.96 -4.89
C LEU A 35 -5.51 10.02 -5.14
N GLN A 36 -5.88 11.29 -5.20
CA GLN A 36 -4.94 12.38 -5.50
C GLN A 36 -3.84 12.51 -4.42
N ALA A 37 -4.21 12.35 -3.15
CA ALA A 37 -3.26 12.37 -2.04
C ALA A 37 -2.35 11.14 -2.04
N ALA A 38 -2.86 9.99 -2.48
CA ALA A 38 -2.09 8.77 -2.63
C ALA A 38 -1.11 8.85 -3.81
N GLU A 39 -1.52 9.42 -4.94
CA GLU A 39 -0.65 9.62 -6.10
C GLU A 39 0.54 10.51 -5.78
N ALA A 40 0.35 11.53 -4.94
CA ALA A 40 1.43 12.43 -4.50
C ALA A 40 2.54 11.73 -3.71
N ILE A 41 2.23 10.63 -3.03
CA ILE A 41 3.20 9.84 -2.23
C ILE A 41 3.55 8.51 -2.89
N ALA A 42 3.04 8.22 -4.09
CA ALA A 42 3.28 6.98 -4.82
C ALA A 42 4.62 6.98 -5.58
N ASP A 43 5.61 7.75 -5.09
CA ASP A 43 6.94 7.80 -5.69
C ASP A 43 7.74 6.52 -5.36
N PRO A 44 8.16 5.71 -6.34
CA PRO A 44 8.84 4.44 -6.09
C PRO A 44 10.09 4.52 -5.18
N GLN A 45 10.75 5.68 -5.11
CA GLN A 45 11.94 5.89 -4.27
C GLN A 45 11.61 5.85 -2.77
N GLU A 46 10.42 6.34 -2.39
CA GLU A 46 9.95 6.38 -1.00
C GLU A 46 9.52 4.98 -0.51
N TRP A 47 9.22 4.07 -1.45
CA TRP A 47 8.74 2.71 -1.19
C TRP A 47 9.86 1.66 -1.27
N ARG A 48 11.13 2.05 -1.11
CA ARG A 48 12.27 1.14 -1.05
C ARG A 48 12.14 0.07 0.05
N ARG A 49 11.35 0.32 1.09
CA ARG A 49 11.04 -0.64 2.16
C ARG A 49 9.68 -1.33 1.96
N ALA A 50 9.27 -1.53 0.72
CA ALA A 50 8.10 -2.33 0.34
C ALA A 50 8.51 -3.68 -0.26
N GLY A 51 7.63 -4.66 -0.10
CA GLY A 51 7.85 -6.03 -0.52
C GLY A 51 6.56 -6.80 -0.75
N VAL A 52 6.68 -7.92 -1.44
CA VAL A 52 5.63 -8.91 -1.65
C VAL A 52 6.02 -10.20 -0.93
N ASP A 53 5.08 -10.76 -0.20
CA ASP A 53 5.19 -12.03 0.50
C ASP A 53 3.95 -12.87 0.19
N GLY A 54 4.03 -13.68 -0.88
CA GLY A 54 2.86 -14.38 -1.43
C GLY A 54 1.79 -13.41 -1.94
N ASP A 55 0.57 -13.52 -1.42
CA ASP A 55 -0.57 -12.68 -1.77
C ASP A 55 -0.57 -11.31 -1.05
N ILE A 56 0.38 -11.11 -0.13
CA ILE A 56 0.44 -9.94 0.73
C ILE A 56 1.51 -8.98 0.22
N ARG A 57 1.11 -7.75 -0.02
CA ARG A 57 2.00 -6.63 -0.30
C ARG A 57 2.14 -5.82 0.98
N TRP A 58 3.35 -5.63 1.45
CA TRP A 58 3.63 -4.89 2.68
C TRP A 58 4.60 -3.75 2.42
N ALA A 59 4.54 -2.73 3.25
CA ALA A 59 5.48 -1.63 3.20
C ALA A 59 5.71 -0.99 4.56
N ARG A 60 6.88 -0.37 4.69
CA ARG A 60 7.22 0.54 5.76
C ARG A 60 7.45 1.93 5.17
N TYR A 61 6.47 2.81 5.35
CA TYR A 61 6.53 4.18 4.88
C TYR A 61 7.10 5.07 5.98
N ARG A 62 8.19 5.78 5.69
CA ARG A 62 8.82 6.70 6.64
C ARG A 62 8.27 8.11 6.40
N GLY A 63 7.26 8.48 7.16
CA GLY A 63 6.74 9.86 7.21
C GLY A 63 7.23 10.59 8.46
N GLU A 64 6.32 11.29 9.13
CA GLU A 64 6.55 11.86 10.47
C GLU A 64 6.86 10.78 11.52
N ALA A 65 6.36 9.57 11.30
CA ALA A 65 6.70 8.35 12.02
C ALA A 65 6.89 7.19 11.02
N ASP A 66 7.50 6.09 11.47
CA ASP A 66 7.54 4.84 10.72
C ASP A 66 6.15 4.19 10.74
N TYR A 67 5.46 4.20 9.59
CA TYR A 67 4.18 3.53 9.41
C TYR A 67 4.36 2.18 8.75
N GLU A 68 3.75 1.14 9.33
CA GLU A 68 3.66 -0.18 8.73
C GLU A 68 2.28 -0.34 8.09
N LEU A 69 2.24 -0.98 6.92
CA LEU A 69 1.01 -1.24 6.21
C LEU A 69 1.10 -2.51 5.38
N PHE A 70 -0.06 -3.12 5.17
CA PHE A 70 -0.21 -4.26 4.27
C PHE A 70 -1.50 -4.15 3.47
N ILE A 71 -1.51 -4.76 2.30
CA ILE A 71 -2.67 -4.96 1.43
C ILE A 71 -2.59 -6.36 0.82
N THR A 72 -3.72 -6.99 0.59
CA THR A 72 -3.78 -8.20 -0.24
C THR A 72 -3.84 -7.86 -1.71
N GLU A 73 -3.44 -8.79 -2.58
CA GLU A 73 -3.54 -8.65 -4.04
C GLU A 73 -4.93 -8.24 -4.51
N ASP A 74 -5.96 -8.79 -3.90
CA ASP A 74 -7.33 -8.58 -4.28
C ASP A 74 -7.96 -7.33 -3.64
N LEU A 75 -7.21 -6.61 -2.78
CA LEU A 75 -7.62 -5.43 -2.03
C LEU A 75 -8.79 -5.68 -1.05
N SER A 76 -9.10 -6.94 -0.73
CA SER A 76 -10.16 -7.26 0.25
C SER A 76 -9.71 -7.04 1.69
N ARG A 77 -8.41 -7.18 1.96
CA ARG A 77 -7.83 -6.93 3.28
C ARG A 77 -6.69 -5.94 3.17
N TYR A 78 -6.71 -4.96 4.05
CA TYR A 78 -5.67 -3.97 4.16
C TYR A 78 -5.62 -3.42 5.58
N GLY A 79 -4.47 -2.87 5.95
CA GLY A 79 -4.30 -2.18 7.22
C GLY A 79 -3.13 -1.21 7.15
N CYS A 80 -3.21 -0.15 7.93
CA CYS A 80 -2.12 0.81 8.10
C CYS A 80 -2.09 1.30 9.54
N THR A 81 -0.90 1.45 10.10
CA THR A 81 -0.71 1.96 11.47
C THR A 81 -0.85 3.48 11.60
N CYS A 82 -1.18 4.19 10.52
CA CYS A 82 -1.34 5.64 10.54
C CYS A 82 -2.61 6.05 11.31
N PRO A 83 -2.62 7.20 12.00
CA PRO A 83 -3.76 7.69 12.79
C PRO A 83 -4.93 8.24 11.93
N SER A 84 -5.01 7.89 10.64
CA SER A 84 -6.02 8.41 9.72
C SER A 84 -7.40 7.81 10.00
N SER A 85 -8.40 8.67 10.21
CA SER A 85 -9.81 8.28 10.33
C SER A 85 -10.46 7.88 8.99
N ILE A 86 -9.82 8.19 7.86
CA ILE A 86 -10.32 7.82 6.52
C ILE A 86 -9.76 6.47 6.11
N GLN A 87 -10.64 5.55 5.71
CA GLN A 87 -10.31 4.20 5.26
C GLN A 87 -10.91 3.93 3.87
N PRO A 88 -10.13 3.44 2.89
CA PRO A 88 -8.67 3.22 2.95
C PRO A 88 -7.89 4.54 3.03
N CYS A 89 -6.80 4.56 3.81
CA CYS A 89 -5.98 5.75 3.92
C CYS A 89 -5.10 5.96 2.68
N LYS A 90 -4.58 7.18 2.49
CA LYS A 90 -3.70 7.50 1.35
C LYS A 90 -2.48 6.58 1.23
N HIS A 91 -1.93 6.07 2.34
CA HIS A 91 -0.78 5.15 2.32
C HIS A 91 -1.16 3.78 1.75
N VAL A 92 -2.32 3.24 2.14
CA VAL A 92 -2.81 1.95 1.62
C VAL A 92 -3.00 2.04 0.11
N VAL A 93 -3.63 3.11 -0.36
CA VAL A 93 -3.85 3.35 -1.79
C VAL A 93 -2.53 3.56 -2.54
N ALA A 94 -1.59 4.31 -1.95
CA ALA A 94 -0.28 4.54 -2.56
C ALA A 94 0.50 3.23 -2.72
N LEU A 95 0.46 2.33 -1.73
CA LEU A 95 1.07 1.00 -1.85
C LEU A 95 0.48 0.21 -3.02
N ALA A 96 -0.85 0.25 -3.18
CA ALA A 96 -1.53 -0.42 -4.29
C ALA A 96 -1.09 0.16 -5.65
N LEU A 97 -1.01 1.49 -5.76
CA LEU A 97 -0.53 2.17 -6.98
C LEU A 97 0.92 1.80 -7.30
N VAL A 98 1.82 1.84 -6.30
CA VAL A 98 3.24 1.50 -6.48
C VAL A 98 3.41 0.04 -6.87
N SER A 99 2.62 -0.86 -6.28
CA SER A 99 2.62 -2.27 -6.65
C SER A 99 2.27 -2.49 -8.11
N GLU A 100 1.26 -1.80 -8.63
CA GLU A 100 0.83 -1.95 -10.03
C GLU A 100 1.74 -1.24 -11.03
N ARG A 101 2.31 -0.08 -10.65
CA ARG A 101 3.16 0.73 -11.53
C ARG A 101 4.57 0.18 -11.70
N THR A 102 5.19 -0.21 -10.59
CA THR A 102 6.62 -0.57 -10.56
C THR A 102 6.86 -2.03 -10.24
N GLY A 103 5.89 -2.73 -9.65
CA GLY A 103 6.09 -4.05 -9.07
C GLY A 103 6.92 -3.98 -7.78
N LEU A 104 6.54 -4.77 -6.79
CA LEU A 104 7.30 -4.91 -5.54
C LEU A 104 8.23 -6.12 -5.64
N ARG A 105 9.39 -6.02 -5.00
CA ARG A 105 10.29 -7.18 -4.87
C ARG A 105 9.69 -8.21 -3.94
N ALA A 106 9.96 -9.49 -4.18
CA ALA A 106 9.70 -10.51 -3.18
C ALA A 106 10.56 -10.26 -1.94
N ALA A 107 9.93 -10.09 -0.78
CA ALA A 107 10.61 -9.90 0.50
C ALA A 107 9.69 -10.33 1.66
N PRO A 108 10.24 -10.97 2.71
CA PRO A 108 9.43 -11.47 3.82
C PRO A 108 8.76 -10.32 4.56
N SER A 109 7.46 -10.47 4.83
CA SER A 109 6.63 -9.49 5.54
C SER A 109 7.04 -9.28 7.00
N ASN A 110 7.84 -10.19 7.55
CA ASN A 110 8.33 -10.16 8.94
C ASN A 110 7.21 -9.89 9.97
N GLY A 111 5.99 -10.40 9.72
CA GLY A 111 4.85 -10.24 10.63
C GLY A 111 4.25 -8.82 10.66
N VAL A 112 4.44 -8.00 9.61
CA VAL A 112 3.80 -6.68 9.47
C VAL A 112 2.29 -6.76 9.71
N GLU A 113 1.62 -7.76 9.15
CA GLU A 113 0.16 -7.90 9.25
C GLU A 113 -0.29 -8.02 10.71
N MET A 114 0.39 -8.86 11.50
CA MET A 114 0.08 -9.04 12.91
C MET A 114 0.28 -7.73 13.67
N ARG A 115 1.38 -7.00 13.44
CA ARG A 115 1.63 -5.70 14.09
C ARG A 115 0.61 -4.65 13.69
N VAL A 116 0.25 -4.59 12.42
CA VAL A 116 -0.74 -3.65 11.89
C VAL A 116 -2.12 -3.96 12.46
N THR A 117 -2.55 -5.22 12.47
CA THR A 117 -3.84 -5.66 13.03
C THR A 117 -3.88 -5.46 14.55
N THR A 118 -2.83 -5.79 15.29
CA THR A 118 -2.76 -5.54 16.73
C THR A 118 -2.77 -4.06 17.05
N ARG A 119 -2.07 -3.22 16.28
CA ARG A 119 -2.06 -1.77 16.49
C ARG A 119 -3.36 -1.11 16.05
N ALA A 120 -4.02 -1.59 15.00
CA ALA A 120 -5.37 -1.15 14.66
C ALA A 120 -6.33 -1.42 15.83
N GLY A 121 -6.29 -2.64 16.39
CA GLY A 121 -7.07 -2.97 17.59
C GLY A 121 -6.70 -2.14 18.83
N LEU A 122 -5.41 -1.81 19.01
CA LEU A 122 -4.96 -0.97 20.13
C LEU A 122 -5.35 0.52 19.94
N THR A 123 -5.34 1.01 18.70
CA THR A 123 -5.87 2.34 18.36
C THR A 123 -7.38 2.41 18.55
N ASP A 124 -8.14 1.36 18.19
CA ASP A 124 -9.58 1.28 18.45
C ASP A 124 -9.89 1.25 19.95
N LEU A 125 -9.10 0.52 20.75
CA LEU A 125 -9.25 0.49 22.22
C LEU A 125 -8.87 1.84 22.86
N LEU A 126 -7.79 2.48 22.39
CA LEU A 126 -7.42 3.82 22.87
C LEU A 126 -8.47 4.86 22.49
N ARG A 127 -9.05 4.77 21.28
CA ARG A 127 -10.15 5.64 20.85
C ARG A 127 -11.40 5.44 21.70
N ALA A 128 -11.80 4.18 21.93
CA ALA A 128 -12.93 3.87 22.82
C ALA A 128 -12.69 4.36 24.26
N SER A 129 -11.44 4.46 24.71
CA SER A 129 -11.10 4.98 26.04
C SER A 129 -11.15 6.50 26.16
N VAL A 130 -10.97 7.27 25.06
CA VAL A 130 -11.10 8.74 25.08
C VAL A 130 -12.54 9.22 24.88
N ASP A 131 -13.41 8.39 24.30
CA ASP A 131 -14.84 8.70 24.15
C ASP A 131 -15.63 8.59 25.48
N PHE A 132 -15.03 8.09 26.57
CA PHE A 132 -15.68 7.95 27.89
C PHE A 132 -15.48 9.15 28.83
N ASP A 133 -14.75 10.19 28.42
CA ASP A 133 -14.44 11.39 29.25
C ASP A 133 -14.92 12.69 28.57
N ALA A 134 -16.17 12.71 28.12
CA ALA A 134 -16.81 13.92 27.57
C ALA A 134 -18.31 13.99 27.92
N GLY A 135 -18.65 13.68 29.17
CA GLY A 135 -20.01 13.75 29.67
C GLY A 135 -20.03 13.95 31.17
N GLU A 136 -20.03 15.21 31.59
CA GLU A 136 -20.77 15.82 32.71
C GLU A 136 -20.06 17.13 33.04
N GLU A 137 -20.62 18.26 32.58
CA GLU A 137 -21.19 19.35 33.41
C GLU A 137 -22.08 20.26 32.54
#